data_AF-A0A641ARP2-F1
#
_entry.id   AF-A0A641ARP2-F1
#
_cell.length_a   1.000
_cell.length_b   1.000
_cell.length_c   1.000
_cell.angle_alpha   90.00
_cell.angle_beta   90.00
_cell.angle_gamma   90.00
#
_symmetry.space_group_name_H-M   'P 1'
#
loop_
_entity.id
_entity.type
_entity.pdbx_description
1 polymer ?
#
loop_
_entity_poly.entity_id
_entity_poly.type
_entity_poly.pdbx_seq_one_letter_code
_entity_poly.pdbx_strand_id
1 'polypeptide(L)'
;MAAGGRWAGGGGRGRRRGAAGAIAALMMAVGLSSCGDPNEGDAFAAEFGAWLDAQDAVVSHDSGGTQPLPFHGDAQTVVTLAPSLDDAAVVDAATTIVSHRPKTDISSHDLTIRFSADSTDAASPIVSFYVQAATPLPDDAQTRGRVEALVEEAQRWVPADAGLTAVTAEAEVVTVETTTEPLTAAPALAEVLAAGSRDVRTLEVESPAGDRVVVDDGGDLAWLADVPSFVEQARSAAPTVTYQATASGVDSRYDRATPRPADPPALLLTLPDGTDDATLAALEALSAPSGVDVDVFRPPPARTAAPTP
;
A
#
# COMPACT_ATOMS: atom_id res chain seq x y z
N MET A 1 -71.23 -42.23 -46.08
CA MET A 1 -71.46 -40.90 -46.69
C MET A 1 -72.85 -40.44 -46.29
N ALA A 2 -73.01 -39.13 -46.04
CA ALA A 2 -74.17 -38.47 -45.42
C ALA A 2 -74.32 -38.74 -43.90
N ALA A 3 -74.79 -37.83 -43.04
CA ALA A 3 -75.00 -36.37 -43.07
C ALA A 3 -75.51 -35.96 -41.68
N GLY A 4 -75.30 -34.69 -41.29
CA GLY A 4 -76.14 -33.94 -40.34
C GLY A 4 -75.86 -34.18 -38.85
N GLY A 5 -75.96 -33.20 -37.96
CA GLY A 5 -76.39 -31.81 -38.04
C GLY A 5 -76.55 -31.27 -36.61
N ARG A 6 -76.12 -30.03 -36.34
CA ARG A 6 -76.86 -28.88 -35.74
C ARG A 6 -76.03 -28.36 -34.55
N TRP A 7 -75.49 -27.14 -34.54
CA TRP A 7 -76.06 -25.77 -34.50
C TRP A 7 -76.70 -25.35 -33.17
N ALA A 8 -76.28 -24.14 -32.78
CA ALA A 8 -76.76 -23.21 -31.74
C ALA A 8 -76.23 -23.46 -30.30
N GLY A 9 -75.69 -22.47 -29.59
CA GLY A 9 -75.55 -21.05 -29.87
C GLY A 9 -75.32 -20.26 -28.57
N GLY A 10 -74.78 -19.05 -28.71
CA GLY A 10 -74.70 -18.03 -27.66
C GLY A 10 -73.41 -18.11 -26.83
N GLY A 11 -72.63 -17.06 -26.63
CA GLY A 11 -72.81 -15.64 -26.86
C GLY A 11 -71.80 -14.92 -25.95
N GLY A 12 -71.32 -13.74 -26.35
CA GLY A 12 -70.52 -12.88 -25.46
C GLY A 12 -69.13 -12.54 -26.00
N ARG A 13 -69.09 -11.45 -26.76
CA ARG A 13 -67.88 -10.72 -27.15
C ARG A 13 -67.25 -10.07 -25.91
N GLY A 14 -65.94 -9.91 -25.91
CA GLY A 14 -65.29 -8.95 -25.01
C GLY A 14 -63.78 -9.08 -24.91
N ARG A 15 -63.06 -8.65 -25.95
CA ARG A 15 -61.62 -8.33 -25.82
C ARG A 15 -61.44 -7.27 -24.72
N ARG A 16 -60.50 -7.51 -23.81
CA ARG A 16 -59.41 -6.58 -23.44
C ARG A 16 -58.39 -7.34 -22.58
N ARG A 17 -57.30 -7.74 -23.24
CA ARG A 17 -55.98 -7.88 -22.62
C ARG A 17 -55.56 -6.50 -22.13
N GLY A 18 -54.92 -6.43 -20.97
CA GLY A 18 -54.12 -5.26 -20.60
C GLY A 18 -54.02 -5.01 -19.10
N ALA A 19 -52.80 -5.18 -18.59
CA ALA A 19 -52.21 -4.39 -17.51
C ALA A 19 -52.79 -4.51 -16.09
N ALA A 20 -52.72 -5.71 -15.48
CA ALA A 20 -52.83 -5.82 -14.02
C ALA A 20 -51.78 -6.73 -13.35
N GLY A 21 -50.87 -7.35 -14.11
CA GLY A 21 -49.97 -8.39 -13.58
C GLY A 21 -48.47 -8.09 -13.64
N ALA A 22 -48.06 -6.90 -14.10
CA ALA A 22 -46.64 -6.57 -14.29
C ALA A 22 -46.12 -5.40 -13.42
N ILE A 23 -46.98 -4.75 -12.63
CA ILE A 23 -46.58 -3.59 -11.80
C ILE A 23 -46.27 -4.01 -10.35
N ALA A 24 -46.84 -5.13 -9.85
CA ALA A 24 -46.57 -5.59 -8.49
C ALA A 24 -45.20 -6.30 -8.33
N ALA A 25 -44.71 -6.98 -9.38
CA ALA A 25 -43.41 -7.67 -9.33
C ALA A 25 -42.22 -6.72 -9.55
N LEU A 26 -42.40 -5.62 -10.28
CA LEU A 26 -41.35 -4.60 -10.44
C LEU A 26 -41.25 -3.66 -9.22
N MET A 27 -42.34 -3.50 -8.45
CA MET A 27 -42.33 -2.70 -7.20
C MET A 27 -41.83 -3.48 -5.98
N MET A 28 -41.92 -4.82 -5.96
CA MET A 28 -41.34 -5.64 -4.88
C MET A 28 -39.83 -5.92 -5.05
N ALA A 29 -39.28 -5.75 -6.26
CA ALA A 29 -37.82 -5.78 -6.46
C ALA A 29 -37.14 -4.44 -6.11
N VAL A 30 -37.90 -3.36 -5.95
CA VAL A 30 -37.42 -2.03 -5.52
C VAL A 30 -37.63 -1.82 -4.00
N GLY A 31 -38.40 -2.69 -3.34
CA GLY A 31 -38.76 -2.55 -1.92
C GLY A 31 -37.95 -3.38 -0.92
N LEU A 32 -36.92 -4.11 -1.37
CA LEU A 32 -36.00 -4.86 -0.49
C LEU A 32 -34.53 -4.44 -0.63
N SER A 33 -34.25 -3.37 -1.38
CA SER A 33 -32.91 -2.76 -1.49
C SER A 33 -32.72 -1.55 -0.56
N SER A 34 -33.60 -1.35 0.44
CA SER A 34 -33.51 -0.22 1.38
C SER A 34 -33.41 -0.66 2.85
N CYS A 35 -32.52 -1.62 3.14
CA CYS A 35 -32.13 -1.97 4.50
C CYS A 35 -30.62 -2.21 4.53
N GLY A 36 -29.90 -1.17 4.96
CA GLY A 36 -28.46 -1.03 4.94
C GLY A 36 -28.09 0.03 3.92
N ASP A 37 -27.91 1.28 4.36
CA ASP A 37 -27.13 2.22 3.55
C ASP A 37 -25.81 1.52 3.25
N PRO A 38 -25.45 1.27 1.98
CA PRO A 38 -24.10 0.82 1.69
C PRO A 38 -23.19 1.89 2.26
N ASN A 39 -22.25 1.48 3.10
CA ASN A 39 -21.13 2.31 3.51
C ASN A 39 -20.68 3.11 2.29
N GLU A 40 -20.75 4.45 2.36
CA GLU A 40 -20.49 5.34 1.22
C GLU A 40 -19.09 5.09 0.63
N GLY A 41 -18.13 4.70 1.48
CA GLY A 41 -16.81 4.25 1.07
C GLY A 41 -16.86 2.98 0.22
N ASP A 42 -17.67 1.99 0.60
CA ASP A 42 -17.82 0.73 -0.17
C ASP A 42 -18.55 0.98 -1.50
N ALA A 43 -19.54 1.87 -1.51
CA ALA A 43 -20.25 2.27 -2.72
C ALA A 43 -19.30 3.02 -3.69
N PHE A 44 -18.48 3.93 -3.16
CA PHE A 44 -17.42 4.59 -3.93
C PHE A 44 -16.41 3.57 -4.46
N ALA A 45 -15.88 2.69 -3.61
CA ALA A 45 -14.88 1.69 -4.00
C ALA A 45 -15.39 0.77 -5.12
N ALA A 46 -16.66 0.37 -5.06
CA ALA A 46 -17.30 -0.42 -6.12
C ALA A 46 -17.47 0.36 -7.43
N GLU A 47 -17.89 1.62 -7.37
CA GLU A 47 -18.04 2.48 -8.55
C GLU A 47 -16.68 2.78 -9.21
N PHE A 48 -15.70 3.19 -8.40
CA PHE A 48 -14.36 3.52 -8.85
C PHE A 48 -13.63 2.30 -9.40
N GLY A 49 -13.74 1.15 -8.72
CA GLY A 49 -13.19 -0.12 -9.18
C GLY A 49 -13.74 -0.56 -10.53
N ALA A 50 -15.07 -0.42 -10.74
CA ALA A 50 -15.67 -0.74 -12.04
C ALA A 50 -15.21 0.21 -13.16
N TRP A 51 -14.88 1.47 -12.84
CA TRP A 51 -14.29 2.40 -13.79
C TRP A 51 -12.82 2.06 -14.09
N LEU A 52 -12.04 1.66 -13.07
CA LEU A 52 -10.66 1.20 -13.22
C LEU A 52 -10.55 -0.06 -14.08
N ASP A 53 -11.48 -1.02 -13.94
CA ASP A 53 -11.58 -2.23 -14.77
C ASP A 53 -11.72 -1.92 -16.28
N ALA A 54 -12.19 -0.71 -16.63
CA ALA A 54 -12.36 -0.27 -18.00
C ALA A 54 -11.15 0.51 -18.55
N GLN A 55 -10.08 0.72 -17.76
CA GLN A 55 -8.90 1.46 -18.19
C GLN A 55 -7.83 0.50 -18.75
N ASP A 56 -7.46 0.67 -20.02
CA ASP A 56 -6.42 -0.15 -20.68
C ASP A 56 -5.05 -0.05 -19.98
N ALA A 57 -4.78 1.07 -19.30
CA ALA A 57 -3.54 1.32 -18.58
C ALA A 57 -3.45 0.60 -17.22
N VAL A 58 -4.54 0.06 -16.70
CA VAL A 58 -4.62 -0.57 -15.36
C VAL A 58 -4.56 -2.08 -15.49
N VAL A 59 -3.61 -2.71 -14.79
CA VAL A 59 -3.45 -4.19 -14.77
C VAL A 59 -4.12 -4.81 -13.55
N SER A 60 -4.07 -4.12 -12.42
CA SER A 60 -4.78 -4.52 -11.20
C SER A 60 -5.10 -3.32 -10.33
N HIS A 61 -6.13 -3.46 -9.51
CA HIS A 61 -6.45 -2.51 -8.46
C HIS A 61 -7.02 -3.23 -7.25
N ASP A 62 -6.87 -2.62 -6.09
CA ASP A 62 -7.52 -3.00 -4.85
C ASP A 62 -8.14 -1.74 -4.24
N SER A 63 -9.46 -1.77 -4.03
CA SER A 63 -10.23 -0.64 -3.50
C SER A 63 -11.04 -1.09 -2.30
N GLY A 64 -10.81 -0.44 -1.16
CA GLY A 64 -11.53 -0.69 0.09
C GLY A 64 -12.24 0.56 0.58
N GLY A 65 -13.47 0.41 1.05
CA GLY A 65 -14.24 1.45 1.69
C GLY A 65 -14.26 1.31 3.21
N THR A 66 -14.32 2.43 3.93
CA THR A 66 -14.61 2.45 5.36
C THR A 66 -15.63 3.54 5.69
N GLN A 67 -16.39 3.35 6.76
CA GLN A 67 -17.36 4.34 7.25
C GLN A 67 -17.04 4.70 8.70
N PRO A 68 -16.09 5.61 8.95
CA PRO A 68 -15.75 5.98 10.32
C PRO A 68 -16.92 6.70 11.03
N LEU A 69 -17.81 7.37 10.29
CA LEU A 69 -18.97 8.08 10.83
C LEU A 69 -20.20 7.89 9.92
N PRO A 70 -21.44 7.97 10.47
CA PRO A 70 -22.65 7.97 9.65
C PRO A 70 -22.60 9.12 8.62
N PHE A 71 -22.87 8.81 7.35
CA PHE A 71 -22.83 9.78 6.23
C PHE A 71 -21.43 10.36 5.92
N HIS A 72 -20.37 9.64 6.32
CA HIS A 72 -19.00 9.91 5.91
C HIS A 72 -18.32 8.61 5.50
N GLY A 73 -18.22 8.37 4.19
CA GLY A 73 -17.36 7.32 3.63
C GLY A 73 -15.92 7.81 3.43
N ASP A 74 -14.96 6.93 3.69
CA ASP A 74 -13.57 7.06 3.25
C ASP A 74 -13.23 5.88 2.34
N ALA A 75 -12.29 6.07 1.41
CA ALA A 75 -11.83 5.00 0.54
C ALA A 75 -10.30 4.96 0.48
N GLN A 76 -9.75 3.76 0.30
CA GLN A 76 -8.37 3.54 -0.05
C GLN A 76 -8.31 2.74 -1.34
N THR A 77 -7.50 3.19 -2.30
CA THR A 77 -7.29 2.48 -3.56
C THR A 77 -5.81 2.39 -3.88
N VAL A 78 -5.36 1.18 -4.23
CA VAL A 78 -4.05 0.94 -4.83
C VAL A 78 -4.27 0.55 -6.28
N VAL A 79 -3.66 1.27 -7.22
CA VAL A 79 -3.73 0.99 -8.66
C VAL A 79 -2.36 0.58 -9.16
N THR A 80 -2.28 -0.54 -9.89
CA THR A 80 -1.07 -0.97 -10.60
C THR A 80 -1.24 -0.76 -12.09
N LEU A 81 -0.39 0.08 -12.66
CA LEU A 81 -0.37 0.39 -14.08
C LEU A 81 0.39 -0.67 -14.88
N ALA A 82 0.13 -0.70 -16.19
CA ALA A 82 0.81 -1.62 -17.10
C ALA A 82 2.33 -1.39 -17.12
N PRO A 83 3.15 -2.44 -17.02
CA PRO A 83 4.60 -2.31 -16.97
C PRO A 83 5.21 -1.82 -18.28
N SER A 84 4.44 -1.80 -19.38
CA SER A 84 4.90 -1.33 -20.69
C SER A 84 4.73 0.17 -20.92
N LEU A 85 4.19 0.91 -19.95
CA LEU A 85 3.97 2.35 -20.08
C LEU A 85 5.27 3.10 -19.86
N ASP A 86 5.60 4.02 -20.76
CA ASP A 86 6.66 5.01 -20.53
C ASP A 86 6.18 6.11 -19.56
N ASP A 87 7.10 6.95 -19.10
CA ASP A 87 6.82 7.98 -18.09
C ASP A 87 5.68 8.92 -18.51
N ALA A 88 5.63 9.29 -19.79
CA ALA A 88 4.58 10.13 -20.32
C ALA A 88 3.20 9.45 -20.25
N ALA A 89 3.13 8.17 -20.61
CA ALA A 89 1.91 7.39 -20.51
C ALA A 89 1.51 7.09 -19.05
N VAL A 90 2.47 6.91 -18.14
CA VAL A 90 2.23 6.82 -16.69
C VAL A 90 1.60 8.12 -16.17
N VAL A 91 2.16 9.27 -16.53
CA VAL A 91 1.61 10.59 -16.16
C VAL A 91 0.19 10.77 -16.69
N ASP A 92 -0.07 10.41 -17.95
CA ASP A 92 -1.39 10.49 -18.56
C ASP A 92 -2.42 9.62 -17.83
N ALA A 93 -2.07 8.36 -17.56
CA ALA A 93 -2.91 7.42 -16.85
C ALA A 93 -3.17 7.88 -15.41
N ALA A 94 -2.13 8.24 -14.68
CA ALA A 94 -2.24 8.71 -13.29
C ALA A 94 -3.08 10.00 -13.21
N THR A 95 -2.89 10.96 -14.11
CA THR A 95 -3.71 12.20 -14.17
C THR A 95 -5.18 11.86 -14.41
N THR A 96 -5.46 10.92 -15.33
CA THR A 96 -6.82 10.45 -15.61
C THR A 96 -7.46 9.83 -14.37
N ILE A 97 -6.71 9.03 -13.61
CA ILE A 97 -7.18 8.36 -12.39
C ILE A 97 -7.44 9.35 -11.26
N VAL A 98 -6.49 10.24 -10.95
CA VAL A 98 -6.63 11.20 -9.82
C VAL A 98 -7.70 12.25 -10.05
N SER A 99 -8.06 12.51 -11.32
CA SER A 99 -9.09 13.48 -11.70
C SER A 99 -10.46 12.85 -11.97
N HIS A 100 -10.57 11.52 -11.98
CA HIS A 100 -11.85 10.86 -12.19
C HIS A 100 -12.82 11.16 -11.05
N ARG A 101 -14.06 11.51 -11.40
CA ARG A 101 -15.11 11.87 -10.45
C ARG A 101 -16.20 10.79 -10.40
N PRO A 102 -16.18 9.88 -9.40
CA PRO A 102 -17.31 9.01 -9.12
C PRO A 102 -18.56 9.83 -8.77
N LYS A 103 -19.73 9.23 -8.91
CA LYS A 103 -21.01 9.83 -8.50
C LYS A 103 -21.20 9.79 -7.00
N THR A 104 -20.61 8.80 -6.34
CA THR A 104 -20.63 8.66 -4.88
C THR A 104 -19.66 9.67 -4.26
N ASP A 105 -20.17 10.53 -3.39
CA ASP A 105 -19.34 11.46 -2.63
C ASP A 105 -18.76 10.77 -1.39
N ILE A 106 -17.51 11.05 -1.08
CA ILE A 106 -16.78 10.56 0.10
C ILE A 106 -16.02 11.71 0.77
N SER A 107 -15.65 11.52 2.03
CA SER A 107 -14.93 12.51 2.84
C SER A 107 -13.43 12.51 2.52
N SER A 108 -12.84 11.35 2.27
CA SER A 108 -11.43 11.23 1.87
C SER A 108 -11.18 10.01 1.00
N HIS A 109 -10.19 10.11 0.11
CA HIS A 109 -9.74 9.03 -0.75
C HIS A 109 -8.21 8.97 -0.74
N ASP A 110 -7.68 7.88 -0.23
CA ASP A 110 -6.26 7.58 -0.27
C ASP A 110 -5.95 6.79 -1.53
N LEU A 111 -5.15 7.38 -2.43
CA LEU A 111 -4.83 6.78 -3.72
C LEU A 111 -3.31 6.57 -3.85
N THR A 112 -2.92 5.33 -4.09
CA THR A 112 -1.52 4.95 -4.41
C THR A 112 -1.45 4.45 -5.84
N ILE A 113 -0.54 5.01 -6.64
CA ILE A 113 -0.28 4.58 -8.02
C ILE A 113 1.05 3.84 -8.07
N ARG A 114 1.03 2.59 -8.52
CA ARG A 114 2.20 1.72 -8.74
C ARG A 114 2.49 1.57 -10.23
N PHE A 115 3.74 1.66 -10.64
CA PHE A 115 4.18 1.51 -12.02
C PHE A 115 5.60 0.95 -12.10
N SER A 116 5.99 0.46 -13.28
CA SER A 116 7.32 -0.06 -13.53
C SER A 116 8.32 1.09 -13.71
N ALA A 117 9.49 1.00 -13.07
CA ALA A 117 10.57 1.97 -13.28
C ALA A 117 11.16 1.94 -14.69
N ASP A 118 11.12 0.80 -15.36
CA ASP A 118 11.53 0.65 -16.76
C ASP A 118 10.41 -0.04 -17.54
N SER A 119 9.95 0.64 -18.58
CA SER A 119 8.81 0.26 -19.41
C SER A 119 9.09 -0.94 -20.33
N THR A 120 10.33 -1.42 -20.36
CA THR A 120 10.78 -2.47 -21.28
C THR A 120 11.05 -3.82 -20.61
N ASP A 121 11.07 -3.87 -19.27
CA ASP A 121 11.36 -5.08 -18.51
C ASP A 121 10.32 -5.33 -17.41
N ALA A 122 9.75 -6.54 -17.39
CA ALA A 122 8.80 -6.97 -16.35
C ALA A 122 9.50 -7.28 -15.01
N ALA A 123 10.83 -7.41 -14.99
CA ALA A 123 11.64 -7.56 -13.79
C ALA A 123 12.08 -6.21 -13.18
N SER A 124 11.70 -5.10 -13.79
CA SER A 124 12.00 -3.76 -13.29
C SER A 124 11.43 -3.52 -11.89
N PRO A 125 12.09 -2.68 -11.08
CA PRO A 125 11.54 -2.31 -9.78
C PRO A 125 10.19 -1.64 -9.92
N ILE A 126 9.29 -1.96 -9.00
CA ILE A 126 7.98 -1.31 -8.89
C ILE A 126 8.15 -0.02 -8.10
N VAL A 127 7.86 1.11 -8.71
CA VAL A 127 7.86 2.41 -8.04
C VAL A 127 6.43 2.88 -7.81
N SER A 128 6.21 3.62 -6.73
CA SER A 128 4.89 4.14 -6.42
C SER A 128 4.91 5.44 -5.64
N PHE A 129 3.86 6.23 -5.84
CA PHE A 129 3.64 7.46 -5.10
C PHE A 129 2.21 7.50 -4.55
N TYR A 130 2.11 8.11 -3.38
CA TYR A 130 0.85 8.38 -2.70
C TYR A 130 0.31 9.76 -3.05
N VAL A 131 -1.00 9.84 -3.30
CA VAL A 131 -1.72 11.08 -3.53
C VAL A 131 -2.68 11.32 -2.37
N GLN A 132 -2.19 12.01 -1.34
CA GLN A 132 -3.05 12.58 -0.30
C GLN A 132 -3.73 13.84 -0.83
N ALA A 133 -4.98 13.71 -1.24
CA ALA A 133 -5.89 14.83 -1.42
C ALA A 133 -7.30 14.25 -1.42
N ALA A 134 -8.29 15.05 -1.04
CA ALA A 134 -9.67 14.73 -1.38
C ALA A 134 -9.76 14.69 -2.92
N THR A 135 -9.56 13.50 -3.50
CA THR A 135 -9.85 13.27 -4.92
C THR A 135 -11.35 13.47 -5.10
N PRO A 136 -11.79 13.94 -6.28
CA PRO A 136 -11.00 14.18 -7.49
C PRO A 136 -10.20 15.48 -7.49
N LEU A 137 -8.96 15.42 -7.97
CA LEU A 137 -8.19 16.62 -8.30
C LEU A 137 -8.73 17.27 -9.60
N PRO A 138 -8.64 18.61 -9.77
CA PRO A 138 -9.00 19.25 -11.03
C PRO A 138 -8.24 18.67 -12.22
N ASP A 139 -8.90 18.45 -13.35
CA ASP A 139 -8.22 18.05 -14.59
C ASP A 139 -7.64 19.29 -15.28
N ASP A 140 -6.45 19.70 -14.84
CA ASP A 140 -5.75 20.87 -15.36
C ASP A 140 -4.22 20.69 -15.38
N ALA A 141 -3.53 21.69 -15.95
CA ALA A 141 -2.07 21.67 -16.07
C ALA A 141 -1.34 21.64 -14.70
N GLN A 142 -1.98 22.11 -13.64
CA GLN A 142 -1.39 22.09 -12.30
C GLN A 142 -1.41 20.67 -11.73
N THR A 143 -2.54 19.97 -11.85
CA THR A 143 -2.63 18.56 -11.45
C THR A 143 -1.68 17.70 -12.25
N ARG A 144 -1.62 17.91 -13.58
CA ARG A 144 -0.66 17.20 -14.43
C ARG A 144 0.78 17.44 -13.98
N GLY A 145 1.19 18.70 -13.78
CA GLY A 145 2.54 19.02 -13.33
C GLY A 145 2.87 18.45 -11.94
N ARG A 146 1.87 18.31 -11.04
CA ARG A 146 2.04 17.62 -9.76
C ARG A 146 2.28 16.12 -9.96
N VAL A 147 1.53 15.46 -10.84
CA VAL A 147 1.71 14.04 -11.17
C VAL A 147 3.08 13.80 -11.82
N GLU A 148 3.50 14.66 -12.76
CA GLU A 148 4.84 14.62 -13.38
C GLU A 148 5.95 14.67 -12.31
N ALA A 149 5.87 15.61 -11.37
CA ALA A 149 6.85 15.71 -10.29
C ALA A 149 6.88 14.47 -9.37
N LEU A 150 5.73 13.85 -9.10
CA LEU A 150 5.65 12.62 -8.29
C LEU A 150 6.26 11.41 -9.01
N VAL A 151 6.05 11.29 -10.33
CA VAL A 151 6.65 10.25 -11.15
C VAL A 151 8.18 10.42 -11.20
N GLU A 152 8.66 11.64 -11.47
CA GLU A 152 10.10 11.94 -11.49
C GLU A 152 10.77 11.65 -10.14
N GLU A 153 10.11 12.00 -9.02
CA GLU A 153 10.61 11.72 -7.68
C GLU A 153 10.68 10.23 -7.39
N ALA A 154 9.63 9.47 -7.74
CA ALA A 154 9.61 8.02 -7.54
C ALA A 154 10.71 7.30 -8.36
N GLN A 155 11.01 7.79 -9.56
CA GLN A 155 12.06 7.22 -10.42
C GLN A 155 13.48 7.54 -9.98
N ARG A 156 13.68 8.64 -9.24
CA ARG A 156 15.02 9.07 -8.78
C ARG A 156 15.72 8.04 -7.88
N TRP A 157 14.96 7.16 -7.22
CA TRP A 157 15.47 6.12 -6.33
C TRP A 157 16.14 4.96 -7.09
N VAL A 158 15.71 4.72 -8.34
CA VAL A 158 16.09 3.54 -9.12
C VAL A 158 17.59 3.46 -9.39
N PRO A 159 18.29 4.54 -9.77
CA PRO A 159 19.73 4.48 -10.03
C PRO A 159 20.59 4.29 -8.77
N ALA A 160 20.03 4.49 -7.56
CA ALA A 160 20.80 4.47 -6.32
C ALA A 160 21.08 3.06 -5.79
N ASP A 161 20.28 2.07 -6.18
CA ASP A 161 20.46 0.66 -5.78
C ASP A 161 20.13 -0.29 -6.94
N ALA A 162 21.12 -1.06 -7.38
CA ALA A 162 20.96 -2.03 -8.46
C ALA A 162 20.13 -3.26 -8.04
N GLY A 163 19.97 -3.52 -6.75
CA GLY A 163 19.16 -4.61 -6.20
C GLY A 163 17.72 -4.20 -5.87
N LEU A 164 17.33 -2.96 -6.17
CA LEU A 164 16.01 -2.41 -5.88
C LEU A 164 14.90 -3.26 -6.51
N THR A 165 13.88 -3.60 -5.72
CA THR A 165 12.69 -4.32 -6.19
C THR A 165 11.41 -3.52 -6.06
N ALA A 166 11.31 -2.67 -5.03
CA ALA A 166 10.18 -1.75 -4.91
C ALA A 166 10.54 -0.45 -4.18
N VAL A 167 9.85 0.63 -4.54
CA VAL A 167 9.86 1.91 -3.81
C VAL A 167 8.42 2.36 -3.60
N THR A 168 8.07 2.63 -2.35
CA THR A 168 6.79 3.21 -1.96
C THR A 168 7.03 4.54 -1.29
N ALA A 169 6.71 5.63 -1.98
CA ALA A 169 6.77 6.98 -1.43
C ALA A 169 5.40 7.38 -0.88
N GLU A 170 5.28 7.38 0.45
CA GLU A 170 4.16 7.95 1.20
C GLU A 170 4.45 9.41 1.60
N ALA A 171 3.51 10.06 2.29
CA ALA A 171 3.59 11.49 2.59
C ALA A 171 4.86 11.91 3.37
N GLU A 172 5.24 11.15 4.40
CA GLU A 172 6.44 11.43 5.22
C GLU A 172 7.44 10.25 5.25
N VAL A 173 7.13 9.13 4.59
CA VAL A 173 7.91 7.89 4.68
C VAL A 173 8.15 7.33 3.28
N VAL A 174 9.38 6.93 2.98
CA VAL A 174 9.72 6.15 1.80
C VAL A 174 10.16 4.76 2.25
N THR A 175 9.46 3.75 1.76
CA THR A 175 9.84 2.34 1.97
C THR A 175 10.47 1.80 0.70
N VAL A 176 11.64 1.19 0.85
CA VAL A 176 12.44 0.60 -0.22
C VAL A 176 12.61 -0.88 0.05
N GLU A 177 12.19 -1.73 -0.88
CA GLU A 177 12.50 -3.15 -0.87
C GLU A 177 13.68 -3.42 -1.81
N THR A 178 14.64 -4.20 -1.35
CA THR A 178 15.86 -4.51 -2.10
C THR A 178 16.37 -5.93 -1.88
N THR A 179 17.01 -6.47 -2.91
CA THR A 179 17.79 -7.71 -2.85
C THR A 179 19.24 -7.48 -2.41
N THR A 180 19.70 -6.23 -2.38
CA THR A 180 20.97 -5.83 -1.77
C THR A 180 20.83 -5.89 -0.24
N GLU A 181 21.92 -6.19 0.48
CA GLU A 181 21.89 -6.12 1.95
C GLU A 181 21.49 -4.70 2.41
N PRO A 182 20.45 -4.53 3.26
CA PRO A 182 19.95 -3.21 3.64
C PRO A 182 21.01 -2.28 4.26
N LEU A 183 21.97 -2.83 5.01
CA LEU A 183 23.11 -2.06 5.57
C LEU A 183 24.03 -1.47 4.48
N THR A 184 24.03 -2.04 3.28
CA THR A 184 24.82 -1.56 2.14
C THR A 184 24.01 -0.59 1.28
N ALA A 185 22.71 -0.85 1.07
CA ALA A 185 21.85 -0.01 0.24
C ALA A 185 21.46 1.31 0.93
N ALA A 186 21.21 1.29 2.25
CA ALA A 186 20.68 2.43 2.97
C ALA A 186 21.52 3.72 2.87
N PRO A 187 22.87 3.71 2.93
CA PRO A 187 23.66 4.92 2.73
C PRO A 187 23.44 5.59 1.36
N ALA A 188 23.38 4.81 0.27
CA ALA A 188 23.18 5.35 -1.07
C ALA A 188 21.76 5.93 -1.24
N LEU A 189 20.75 5.25 -0.69
CA LEU A 189 19.36 5.71 -0.73
C LEU A 189 19.15 6.94 0.17
N ALA A 190 19.87 7.06 1.28
CA ALA A 190 19.81 8.25 2.13
C ALA A 190 20.40 9.51 1.46
N GLU A 191 21.38 9.35 0.56
CA GLU A 191 21.86 10.48 -0.26
C GLU A 191 20.76 11.01 -1.20
N VAL A 192 19.91 10.13 -1.71
CA VAL A 192 18.75 10.51 -2.53
C VAL A 192 17.78 11.36 -1.72
N LEU A 193 17.47 10.94 -0.50
CA LEU A 193 16.64 11.68 0.45
C LEU A 193 17.20 13.09 0.70
N ALA A 194 18.48 13.19 1.06
CA ALA A 194 19.16 14.45 1.36
C ALA A 194 19.23 15.42 0.16
N ALA A 195 19.22 14.89 -1.07
CA ALA A 195 19.37 15.68 -2.29
C ALA A 195 18.08 16.28 -2.84
N GLY A 196 16.89 15.85 -2.40
CA GLY A 196 15.68 16.17 -3.16
C GLY A 196 14.33 16.08 -2.47
N SER A 197 14.16 15.35 -1.37
CA SER A 197 12.82 15.06 -0.85
C SER A 197 12.49 15.90 0.39
N ARG A 198 11.88 17.08 0.19
CA ARG A 198 11.63 18.04 1.29
C ARG A 198 10.55 17.61 2.30
N ASP A 199 9.74 16.63 1.93
CA ASP A 199 8.60 16.18 2.74
C ASP A 199 8.82 14.78 3.35
N VAL A 200 9.76 14.00 2.82
CA VAL A 200 10.10 12.68 3.35
C VAL A 200 10.97 12.84 4.59
N ARG A 201 10.55 12.21 5.69
CA ARG A 201 11.22 12.23 6.98
C ARG A 201 11.86 10.90 7.34
N THR A 202 11.35 9.80 6.81
CA THR A 202 11.85 8.48 7.15
C THR A 202 12.07 7.70 5.87
N LEU A 203 13.25 7.09 5.76
CA LEU A 203 13.59 6.09 4.76
C LEU A 203 13.67 4.72 5.46
N GLU A 204 12.89 3.77 4.99
CA GLU A 204 12.92 2.38 5.43
C GLU A 204 13.48 1.54 4.28
N VAL A 205 14.51 0.75 4.54
CA VAL A 205 15.15 -0.13 3.55
C VAL A 205 15.06 -1.56 4.06
N GLU A 206 14.40 -2.42 3.31
CA GLU A 206 14.02 -3.77 3.71
C GLU A 206 14.49 -4.81 2.69
N SER A 207 14.82 -6.00 3.17
CA SER A 207 15.10 -7.16 2.33
C SER A 207 14.02 -8.24 2.47
N PRO A 208 13.87 -9.14 1.48
CA PRO A 208 12.99 -10.30 1.58
C PRO A 208 13.32 -11.24 2.75
N ALA A 209 14.53 -11.16 3.31
CA ALA A 209 14.93 -11.94 4.48
C ALA A 209 14.36 -11.37 5.79
N GLY A 210 13.79 -10.16 5.76
CA GLY A 210 13.27 -9.45 6.93
C GLY A 210 14.28 -8.54 7.61
N ASP A 211 15.48 -8.39 7.05
CA ASP A 211 16.45 -7.40 7.52
C ASP A 211 16.04 -6.00 7.11
N ARG A 212 16.27 -5.03 8.00
CA ARG A 212 15.75 -3.67 7.85
C ARG A 212 16.69 -2.60 8.37
N VAL A 213 16.78 -1.48 7.66
CA VAL A 213 17.40 -0.23 8.11
C VAL A 213 16.37 0.89 8.06
N VAL A 214 16.25 1.67 9.15
CA VAL A 214 15.38 2.83 9.24
C VAL A 214 16.25 4.07 9.47
N VAL A 215 16.08 5.06 8.60
CA VAL A 215 16.84 6.32 8.61
C VAL A 215 15.85 7.47 8.69
N ASP A 216 15.99 8.33 9.68
CA ASP A 216 15.22 9.58 9.75
C ASP A 216 16.00 10.76 9.13
N ASP A 217 15.28 11.78 8.69
CA ASP A 217 15.83 13.04 8.17
C ASP A 217 16.71 13.70 9.24
N GLY A 218 17.98 13.89 8.89
CA GLY A 218 19.01 14.40 9.80
C GLY A 218 19.72 13.34 10.65
N GLY A 219 19.38 12.06 10.51
CA GLY A 219 20.11 10.96 11.14
C GLY A 219 21.52 10.82 10.56
N ASP A 220 22.54 10.89 11.42
CA ASP A 220 23.91 10.54 11.03
C ASP A 220 23.95 9.05 10.69
N LEU A 221 24.52 8.68 9.55
CA LEU A 221 24.68 7.29 9.10
C LEU A 221 26.10 6.75 9.30
N ALA A 222 27.03 7.56 9.83
CA ALA A 222 28.40 7.13 10.06
C ALA A 222 28.49 5.87 10.96
N TRP A 223 27.55 5.70 11.89
CA TRP A 223 27.47 4.53 12.78
C TRP A 223 27.19 3.22 12.03
N LEU A 224 26.57 3.26 10.83
CA LEU A 224 26.34 2.05 10.03
C LEU A 224 27.64 1.39 9.58
N ALA A 225 28.79 2.07 9.61
CA ALA A 225 30.07 1.48 9.23
C ALA A 225 30.47 0.29 10.13
N ASP A 226 30.07 0.33 11.40
CA ASP A 226 30.48 -0.68 12.41
C ASP A 226 29.43 -1.80 12.57
N VAL A 227 28.19 -1.59 12.11
CA VAL A 227 27.06 -2.52 12.26
C VAL A 227 27.21 -3.82 11.47
N PRO A 228 27.66 -3.83 10.19
CA PRO A 228 27.78 -5.07 9.40
C PRO A 228 28.65 -6.12 10.08
N SER A 229 29.76 -5.71 10.69
CA SER A 229 30.66 -6.63 11.40
C SER A 229 29.99 -7.28 12.62
N PHE A 230 29.06 -6.57 13.27
CA PHE A 230 28.29 -7.08 14.40
C PHE A 230 27.22 -8.07 13.95
N VAL A 231 26.46 -7.72 12.89
CA VAL A 231 25.45 -8.61 12.31
C VAL A 231 26.07 -9.90 11.77
N GLU A 232 27.22 -9.82 11.10
CA GLU A 232 27.93 -11.00 10.62
C GLU A 232 28.42 -11.91 11.76
N GLN A 233 28.91 -11.32 12.86
CA GLN A 233 29.23 -12.08 14.06
C GLN A 233 27.97 -12.74 14.65
N ALA A 234 26.84 -12.04 14.68
CA ALA A 234 25.58 -12.59 15.17
C ALA A 234 25.11 -13.77 14.31
N ARG A 235 25.14 -13.62 12.98
CA ARG A 235 24.81 -14.68 12.02
C ARG A 235 25.76 -15.88 12.12
N SER A 236 27.02 -15.66 12.47
CA SER A 236 27.97 -16.77 12.71
C SER A 236 27.60 -17.62 13.92
N ALA A 237 26.93 -17.03 14.92
CA ALA A 237 26.49 -17.69 16.13
C ALA A 237 25.07 -18.28 15.98
N ALA A 238 24.19 -17.61 15.23
CA ALA A 238 22.84 -18.05 14.90
C ALA A 238 22.50 -17.70 13.43
N PRO A 239 22.51 -18.66 12.49
CA PRO A 239 22.47 -18.36 11.05
C PRO A 239 21.16 -17.78 10.52
N THR A 240 20.11 -17.68 11.33
CA THR A 240 18.81 -17.10 10.95
C THR A 240 18.48 -15.83 11.73
N VAL A 241 19.49 -15.10 12.21
CA VAL A 241 19.30 -13.78 12.82
C VAL A 241 18.79 -12.81 11.77
N THR A 242 17.72 -12.09 12.09
CA THR A 242 17.34 -10.86 11.38
C THR A 242 17.67 -9.64 12.23
N TYR A 243 17.86 -8.49 11.59
CA TYR A 243 18.13 -7.24 12.30
C TYR A 243 17.23 -6.10 11.86
N GLN A 244 17.01 -5.17 12.79
CA GLN A 244 16.50 -3.84 12.51
C GLN A 244 17.47 -2.81 13.05
N ALA A 245 18.12 -2.07 12.16
CA ALA A 245 19.03 -0.98 12.49
C ALA A 245 18.26 0.34 12.35
N THR A 246 18.27 1.19 13.38
CA THR A 246 17.54 2.46 13.36
C THR A 246 18.44 3.62 13.73
N ALA A 247 18.51 4.62 12.85
CA ALA A 247 19.08 5.91 13.21
C ALA A 247 18.18 6.53 14.28
N SER A 248 18.76 7.05 15.36
CA SER A 248 18.03 7.62 16.49
C SER A 248 16.94 8.62 16.08
N GLY A 249 15.73 8.52 16.65
CA GLY A 249 14.61 9.43 16.35
C GLY A 249 13.19 8.87 16.51
N VAL A 250 13.06 7.56 16.78
CA VAL A 250 11.82 6.76 16.59
C VAL A 250 10.59 7.18 17.42
N ASP A 251 10.71 8.14 18.35
CA ASP A 251 9.55 8.63 19.11
C ASP A 251 9.15 10.08 18.77
N SER A 252 9.58 10.60 17.60
CA SER A 252 9.27 11.97 17.17
C SER A 252 7.99 12.11 16.32
N ARG A 253 7.23 11.02 16.12
CA ARG A 253 5.92 11.07 15.43
C ARG A 253 4.88 11.95 16.14
N TYR A 254 5.12 12.40 17.38
CA TYR A 254 4.10 13.08 18.19
C TYR A 254 4.47 14.41 18.88
N ASP A 255 5.71 14.91 18.87
CA ASP A 255 5.98 16.15 19.61
C ASP A 255 7.09 17.04 19.03
N ARG A 256 6.69 18.04 18.22
CA ARG A 256 7.55 19.14 17.73
C ARG A 256 8.00 20.10 18.85
N ALA A 257 7.38 20.08 20.03
CA ALA A 257 7.55 21.16 21.01
C ALA A 257 8.78 20.98 21.92
N THR A 258 9.39 19.79 21.94
CA THR A 258 10.51 19.51 22.87
C THR A 258 11.61 18.72 22.16
N PRO A 259 12.79 19.31 21.89
CA PRO A 259 13.96 18.55 21.50
C PRO A 259 14.29 17.57 22.63
N ARG A 260 13.95 16.29 22.46
CA ARG A 260 14.54 15.24 23.30
C ARG A 260 16.03 15.16 22.95
N PRO A 261 16.90 14.78 23.90
CA PRO A 261 18.25 14.34 23.55
C PRO A 261 18.12 13.29 22.44
N ALA A 262 18.97 13.36 21.41
CA ALA A 262 19.04 12.27 20.46
C ALA A 262 19.38 11.00 21.24
N ASP A 263 18.46 10.04 21.28
CA ASP A 263 18.77 8.70 21.75
C ASP A 263 19.95 8.15 20.94
N PRO A 264 20.76 7.22 21.45
CA PRO A 264 21.76 6.58 20.61
C PRO A 264 21.10 5.82 19.44
N PRO A 265 21.79 5.62 18.30
CA PRO A 265 21.35 4.67 17.28
C PRO A 265 21.11 3.29 17.90
N ALA A 266 20.11 2.57 17.40
CA ALA A 266 19.71 1.28 17.96
C ALA A 266 19.84 0.16 16.92
N LEU A 267 20.25 -1.02 17.37
CA LEU A 267 20.29 -2.26 16.61
C LEU A 267 19.51 -3.34 17.37
N LEU A 268 18.35 -3.69 16.84
CA LEU A 268 17.58 -4.83 17.33
C LEU A 268 17.98 -6.09 16.57
N LEU A 269 18.46 -7.11 17.27
CA LEU A 269 18.67 -8.44 16.73
C LEU A 269 17.52 -9.36 17.12
N THR A 270 16.87 -9.99 16.14
CA THR A 270 15.85 -11.01 16.38
C THR A 270 16.44 -12.40 16.15
N LEU A 271 16.37 -13.24 17.18
CA LEU A 271 16.92 -14.60 17.17
C LEU A 271 15.83 -15.64 16.92
N PRO A 272 16.18 -16.81 16.34
CA PRO A 272 15.24 -17.91 16.19
C PRO A 272 14.82 -18.49 17.56
N ASP A 273 13.62 -19.07 17.58
CA ASP A 273 13.11 -19.83 18.71
C ASP A 273 14.10 -20.95 19.10
N GLY A 274 14.40 -21.05 20.39
CA GLY A 274 15.27 -22.10 20.92
C GLY A 274 16.78 -21.83 20.80
N THR A 275 17.18 -20.61 20.41
CA THR A 275 18.58 -20.17 20.55
C THR A 275 19.05 -20.35 21.99
N ASP A 276 20.26 -20.89 22.19
CA ASP A 276 20.77 -21.15 23.54
C ASP A 276 21.16 -19.86 24.27
N ASP A 277 21.12 -19.90 25.61
CA ASP A 277 21.42 -18.74 26.44
C ASP A 277 22.91 -18.37 26.44
N ALA A 278 23.79 -19.28 26.00
CA ALA A 278 25.22 -19.00 25.84
C ALA A 278 25.49 -18.10 24.62
N THR A 279 24.75 -18.33 23.53
CA THR A 279 24.72 -17.49 22.33
C THR A 279 24.18 -16.11 22.68
N LEU A 280 23.09 -16.04 23.45
CA LEU A 280 22.54 -14.78 23.94
C LEU A 280 23.59 -13.99 24.74
N ALA A 281 24.22 -14.62 25.74
CA ALA A 281 25.24 -13.98 26.56
C ALA A 281 26.47 -13.55 25.74
N ALA A 282 26.82 -14.30 24.68
CA ALA A 282 27.88 -13.91 23.77
C ALA A 282 27.50 -12.67 22.94
N LEU A 283 26.26 -12.59 22.45
CA LEU A 283 25.77 -11.42 21.70
C LEU A 283 25.63 -10.18 22.58
N GLU A 284 25.13 -10.33 23.81
CA GLU A 284 25.08 -9.25 24.80
C GLU A 284 26.48 -8.76 25.19
N ALA A 285 27.48 -9.63 25.22
CA ALA A 285 28.86 -9.22 25.49
C ALA A 285 29.47 -8.39 24.34
N LEU A 286 28.95 -8.54 23.11
CA LEU A 286 29.42 -7.79 21.95
C LEU A 286 28.83 -6.36 21.91
N SER A 287 27.72 -6.07 22.59
CA SER A 287 27.02 -4.77 22.50
C SER A 287 27.70 -3.62 23.26
N ALA A 288 28.45 -3.93 24.32
CA ALA A 288 29.08 -2.95 25.20
C ALA A 288 30.05 -1.91 24.57
N PRO A 289 30.77 -2.15 23.45
CA PRO A 289 31.80 -1.23 22.96
C PRO A 289 31.40 -0.24 21.85
N SER A 290 30.22 -0.36 21.22
CA SER A 290 29.99 0.25 19.89
C SER A 290 29.34 1.65 19.89
N GLY A 291 28.85 2.15 21.03
CA GLY A 291 28.08 3.41 21.06
C GLY A 291 26.73 3.33 20.34
N VAL A 292 26.34 2.13 19.93
CA VAL A 292 25.03 1.74 19.41
C VAL A 292 24.32 0.97 20.52
N ASP A 293 23.06 1.30 20.79
CA ASP A 293 22.25 0.52 21.71
C ASP A 293 21.84 -0.79 21.03
N VAL A 294 22.21 -1.93 21.59
CA VAL A 294 21.90 -3.23 20.97
C VAL A 294 20.94 -4.01 21.86
N ASP A 295 19.76 -4.25 21.32
CA ASP A 295 18.75 -5.09 21.93
C ASP A 295 18.71 -6.45 21.25
N VAL A 296 18.66 -7.52 22.05
CA VAL A 296 18.51 -8.89 21.56
C VAL A 296 17.14 -9.41 21.93
N PHE A 297 16.29 -9.62 20.93
CA PHE A 297 14.93 -10.11 21.10
C PHE A 297 14.81 -11.58 20.72
N ARG A 298 14.11 -12.35 21.57
CA ARG A 298 13.71 -13.73 21.30
C ARG A 298 12.18 -13.78 21.27
N PRO A 299 11.56 -14.11 20.12
CA PRO A 299 10.13 -14.33 20.06
C PRO A 299 9.72 -15.41 21.08
N PRO A 300 8.55 -15.27 21.72
CA PRO A 300 8.01 -16.36 22.52
C PRO A 300 7.71 -17.55 21.58
N PRO A 301 7.93 -18.81 22.04
CA PRO A 301 7.67 -19.97 21.20
C PRO A 301 6.23 -19.95 20.69
N ALA A 302 6.05 -20.26 19.41
CA ALA A 302 4.73 -20.33 18.79
C ALA A 302 3.80 -21.17 19.68
N ARG A 303 2.71 -20.56 20.17
CA ARG A 303 1.71 -21.30 20.94
C ARG A 303 1.14 -22.36 20.03
N THR A 304 1.41 -23.63 20.32
CA THR A 304 0.68 -24.74 19.71
C THR A 304 -0.81 -24.47 19.88
N ALA A 305 -1.53 -24.37 18.77
CA ALA A 305 -2.97 -24.23 18.79
C ALA A 305 -3.54 -25.33 19.70
N ALA A 306 -4.34 -24.94 20.69
CA ALA A 306 -5.02 -25.91 21.53
C ALA A 306 -5.82 -26.85 20.61
N PRO A 307 -5.78 -28.18 20.84
CA PRO A 307 -6.57 -29.10 20.04
C PRO A 307 -8.03 -28.65 20.10
N THR A 308 -8.62 -28.42 18.92
CA THR A 308 -10.02 -28.05 18.79
C THR A 308 -10.85 -29.19 19.40
N PRO A 309 -11.77 -28.91 20.35
CA PRO A 309 -12.59 -29.94 20.98
C PRO A 309 -13.55 -30.62 20.00
#